data_AF-A0A151RVP6-F1
#
_entry.id   AF-A0A151RVP6-F1
#
_cell.length_a   1.000
_cell.length_b   1.000
_cell.length_c   1.000
_cell.angle_alpha   90.00
_cell.angle_beta   90.00
_cell.angle_gamma   90.00
#
_symmetry.space_group_name_H-M   'P 1'
#
loop_
_entity.id
_entity.type
_entity.pdbx_description
1 polymer ?
#
loop_
_entity_poly.entity_id
_entity_poly.type
_entity_poly.pdbx_seq_one_letter_code
_entity_poly.pdbx_strand_id
1 'polypeptide(L)' 'MFSSMSPLKSPHLITLADGSRIAPKGIGQVSLSSSLNLNSILFIPNCPFNLISLS' A
#
# COMPACT_ATOMS: atom_id res chain seq x y z
N MET A 1 -4.53 -0.58 -11.82
CA MET A 1 -5.50 -0.89 -10.75
C MET A 1 -4.99 -2.09 -9.96
N PHE A 2 -5.37 -2.24 -8.69
CA PHE A 2 -5.03 -3.43 -7.91
C PHE A 2 -5.65 -4.68 -8.54
N SER A 3 -4.86 -5.74 -8.71
CA SER A 3 -5.34 -7.05 -9.16
C SER A 3 -6.02 -7.82 -8.02
N SER A 4 -5.56 -7.61 -6.79
CA SER A 4 -6.21 -8.09 -5.57
C SER A 4 -5.91 -7.16 -4.39
N MET A 5 -6.79 -7.16 -3.39
CA MET A 5 -6.62 -6.41 -2.15
C MET A 5 -7.24 -7.16 -0.99
N SER A 6 -6.54 -7.18 0.14
CA SER A 6 -7.04 -7.68 1.42
C SER A 6 -7.03 -6.57 2.47
N PRO A 7 -8.05 -6.50 3.34
CA PRO A 7 -8.04 -5.57 4.46
C PRO A 7 -6.95 -5.96 5.46
N LEU A 8 -6.35 -4.97 6.14
CA LEU A 8 -5.49 -5.26 7.28
C LEU A 8 -6.32 -5.77 8.46
N LYS A 9 -5.84 -6.84 9.10
CA LYS A 9 -6.53 -7.50 10.22
C LYS A 9 -6.55 -6.66 11.49
N SER A 10 -5.70 -5.66 11.62
CA SER A 10 -5.64 -4.75 12.76
C SER A 10 -5.23 -3.35 12.31
N PRO A 11 -5.62 -2.30 13.05
CA PRO A 11 -5.30 -0.92 12.69
C PRO A 11 -3.82 -0.67 12.97
N HIS A 12 -2.97 -0.96 11.99
CA HIS A 12 -1.57 -0.60 12.02
C HIS A 12 -1.45 0.86 11.57
N LEU A 13 -1.09 1.76 12.48
CA LEU A 13 -0.73 3.11 12.10
C LEU A 13 0.68 3.09 11.51
N ILE A 14 0.83 3.71 10.34
CA ILE A 14 2.12 4.00 9.74
C ILE A 14 2.43 5.47 9.91
N THR A 15 3.72 5.80 9.99
CA THR A 15 4.19 7.18 10.04
C THR A 15 4.71 7.57 8.66
N LEU A 16 4.16 8.64 8.08
CA LEU A 16 4.62 9.18 6.80
C LEU A 16 5.86 10.05 7.01
N ALA A 17 6.54 10.41 5.91
CA ALA A 17 7.74 11.24 5.94
C ALA A 17 7.49 12.64 6.52
N ASP A 18 6.26 13.15 6.45
CA ASP A 18 5.84 14.41 7.07
C ASP A 18 5.54 14.28 8.58
N GLY A 19 5.72 13.10 9.15
CA GLY A 19 5.46 12.80 10.56
C GLY A 19 3.99 12.51 10.90
N SER A 20 3.07 12.63 9.95
CA SER A 20 1.67 12.28 10.17
C SER A 20 1.49 10.76 10.34
N ARG A 21 0.47 10.36 11.10
CA ARG A 21 0.12 8.95 11.32
C ARG A 21 -1.20 8.62 10.64
N ILE A 22 -1.22 7.55 9.85
CA ILE A 22 -2.40 7.15 9.08
C ILE A 22 -2.64 5.65 9.15
N ALA A 23 -3.92 5.26 9.15
CA ALA A 23 -4.34 3.87 9.05
C ALA A 23 -4.50 3.49 7.56
N PRO A 24 -3.69 2.55 7.05
CA PRO A 24 -3.88 1.98 5.73
C PRO A 24 -5.16 1.14 5.69
N LYS A 25 -5.84 1.13 4.55
CA LYS A 25 -7.12 0.42 4.37
C LYS A 25 -6.91 -1.04 3.98
N GLY A 26 -5.82 -1.35 3.30
CA GLY A 26 -5.55 -2.69 2.79
C GLY A 26 -4.13 -2.85 2.26
N ILE A 27 -3.76 -4.09 2.02
CA ILE A 27 -2.58 -4.46 1.24
C ILE A 27 -3.04 -5.16 -0.04
N GLY A 28 -2.39 -4.86 -1.16
CA GLY A 28 -2.79 -5.41 -2.43
C GLY A 28 -1.63 -5.61 -3.39
N GLN A 29 -1.97 -6.23 -4.52
CA GLN A 29 -1.05 -6.55 -5.59
C GLN A 29 -1.32 -5.65 -6.80
N VAL A 30 -0.28 -5.21 -7.47
CA VAL A 30 -0.37 -4.40 -8.70
C VAL A 30 0.66 -4.91 -9.71
N SER A 31 0.19 -5.21 -10.92
CA SER A 31 1.05 -5.43 -12.08
C SER A 31 1.26 -4.09 -12.78
N LEU A 32 2.50 -3.60 -12.80
CA LEU A 32 2.86 -2.38 -13.52
C LEU A 32 3.22 -2.68 -14.98
N SER A 33 3.76 -3.87 -15.25
CA SER A 33 4.03 -4.40 -16.59
C SER A 33 3.98 -5.93 -16.57
N SER A 34 4.20 -6.56 -17.73
CA SER A 34 4.37 -8.03 -17.82
C SER A 34 5.56 -8.55 -17.02
N SER A 35 6.59 -7.72 -16.78
CA SER A 35 7.82 -8.08 -16.07
C SER A 35 7.89 -7.55 -14.64
N LEU A 36 7.08 -6.56 -14.28
CA LEU A 36 7.12 -5.90 -12.97
C LEU A 36 5.79 -6.06 -12.23
N ASN A 37 5.81 -6.97 -11.25
CA ASN A 37 4.72 -7.22 -10.34
C ASN A 37 5.10 -6.78 -8.92
N LEU A 38 4.24 -5.97 -8.31
CA LEU A 38 4.38 -5.54 -6.93
C LEU A 38 3.39 -6.31 -6.08
N ASN A 39 3.91 -7.21 -5.25
CA ASN A 39 3.09 -8.17 -4.50
C ASN A 39 2.57 -7.62 -3.16
N SER A 40 3.09 -6.48 -2.70
CA SER A 40 2.79 -5.92 -1.38
C SER A 40 2.79 -4.40 -1.42
N ILE A 41 1.67 -3.84 -1.89
CA ILE A 41 1.44 -2.39 -1.91
C ILE A 41 0.43 -2.03 -0.82
N LEU A 42 0.77 -1.05 -0.01
CA LEU A 42 -0.09 -0.53 1.05
C LEU A 42 -1.02 0.56 0.49
N PHE A 43 -2.33 0.35 0.62
CA PHE A 43 -3.33 1.32 0.17
C PHE A 43 -3.69 2.31 1.28
N ILE A 44 -3.38 3.58 1.05
CA ILE A 44 -3.63 4.67 2.00
C ILE A 44 -4.52 5.69 1.29
N PRO A 45 -5.82 5.81 1.69
CA PRO A 45 -6.70 6.79 1.07
C PRO A 45 -6.20 8.21 1.32
N ASN A 46 -6.34 9.07 0.32
CA ASN A 46 -5.93 10.48 0.36
C ASN A 46 -4.42 10.73 0.56
N CYS A 47 -3.59 9.68 0.49
CA CYS A 47 -2.15 9.85 0.36
C CYS A 47 -1.83 10.13 -1.12
N PRO A 48 -1.12 11.23 -1.44
CA PRO A 48 -0.77 11.55 -2.82
C PRO A 48 0.23 10.56 -3.45
N PHE A 49 0.81 9.66 -2.64
CA PHE A 49 1.80 8.68 -3.06
C PHE A 49 1.44 7.28 -2.55
N ASN A 50 1.76 6.24 -3.33
CA ASN A 50 1.67 4.86 -2.89
C ASN A 50 2.98 4.45 -2.20
N LEU A 51 2.91 3.66 -1.13
CA LEU A 51 4.09 3.05 -0.52
C LEU A 51 4.33 1.67 -1.13
N ILE A 52 5.55 1.47 -1.62
CA ILE A 52 6.02 0.22 -2.23
C ILE A 52 7.21 -0.26 -1.40
N SER A 53 7.17 -1.51 -0.95
CA SER A 53 8.34 -2.17 -0.37
C SER A 53 8.99 -3.04 -1.44
N LEU A 54 10.28 -2.83 -1.68
CA LEU A 54 11.12 -3.69 -2.52
C LEU A 54 12.11 -4.40 -1.59
N SER A 55 12.24 -5.72 -1.74
CA SER A 55 13.24 -6.54 -1.03
C SER A 55 14.52 -6.65 -1.84
#